data_AF-A0A938ML65-F1
#
_entry.id   AF-A0A938ML65-F1
#
_cell.length_a   1.000
_cell.length_b   1.000
_cell.length_c   1.000
_cell.angle_alpha   90.00
_cell.angle_beta   90.00
_cell.angle_gamma   90.00
#
_symmetry.space_group_name_H-M   'P 1'
#
loop_
_entity.id
_entity.type
_entity.pdbx_description
1 polymer ?
#
loop_
_entity_poly.entity_id
_entity_poly.type
_entity_poly.pdbx_seq_one_letter_code
_entity_poly.pdbx_strand_id
1 'polypeptide(L)' 'SQFIIATHSPILMAYPDALIYLLTPDGIRRIAYQETEHYRVTREFLINPKRMLDILLDPSEPSAPGPGQTLIRREE' A
#
# COMPACT_ATOMS: atom_id res chain seq x y z
N SER A 1 25.24 -14.03 -5.01
CA SER A 1 24.13 -13.76 -5.95
C SER A 1 23.42 -12.48 -5.54
N GLN A 2 22.94 -11.68 -6.48
CA GLN A 2 22.16 -10.46 -6.22
C GLN A 2 20.74 -10.65 -6.77
N PHE A 3 19.74 -10.12 -6.08
CA PHE A 3 18.32 -10.28 -6.45
C PHE A 3 17.58 -8.95 -6.35
N ILE A 4 16.58 -8.80 -7.21
CA ILE A 4 15.59 -7.73 -7.15
C ILE A 4 14.24 -8.39 -6.89
N ILE A 5 13.52 -7.89 -5.88
CA ILE A 5 12.23 -8.44 -5.47
C ILE A 5 11.21 -7.31 -5.48
N ALA A 6 10.17 -7.43 -6.31
CA ALA A 6 8.99 -6.58 -6.22
C ALA A 6 8.00 -7.25 -5.26
N THR A 7 7.71 -6.61 -4.13
CA THR A 7 6.83 -7.18 -3.12
C THR A 7 6.07 -6.11 -2.35
N HIS A 8 4.85 -6.45 -1.97
CA HIS A 8 4.02 -5.70 -1.03
C HIS A 8 4.07 -6.34 0.38
N SER A 9 4.85 -7.41 0.59
CA SER A 9 4.96 -8.06 1.90
C SER A 9 5.87 -7.23 2.82
N PRO A 10 5.35 -6.65 3.93
CA PRO A 10 6.18 -5.94 4.89
C PRO A 10 7.21 -6.86 5.55
N ILE A 11 6.92 -8.15 5.67
CA ILE A 11 7.83 -9.16 6.23
C ILE A 11 9.08 -9.30 5.35
N LEU A 12 8.90 -9.36 4.03
CA LEU A 12 10.04 -9.46 3.11
C LEU A 12 10.80 -8.13 2.99
N MET A 13 10.09 -6.99 3.07
CA MET A 13 10.74 -5.67 3.07
C MET A 13 11.60 -5.43 4.32
N ALA A 14 11.34 -6.13 5.42
CA ALA A 14 12.13 -6.05 6.66
C ALA A 14 13.43 -6.86 6.62
N TYR A 15 13.78 -7.48 5.48
CA TYR A 15 14.99 -8.28 5.38
C TYR A 15 16.25 -7.44 5.71
N PRO A 16 17.21 -7.97 6.48
CA PRO A 16 18.42 -7.24 6.86
C PRO A 16 19.15 -6.65 5.65
N ASP A 17 19.63 -5.42 5.80
CA ASP A 17 20.39 -4.69 4.78
C ASP A 17 19.67 -4.47 3.44
N ALA A 18 18.36 -4.72 3.38
CA ALA A 18 17.57 -4.52 2.17
C ALA A 18 17.56 -3.05 1.74
N LEU A 19 17.74 -2.83 0.45
CA LEU A 19 17.53 -1.53 -0.18
C LEU A 19 16.10 -1.47 -0.70
N ILE A 20 15.29 -0.56 -0.13
CA ILE A 20 13.90 -0.39 -0.53
C ILE A 20 13.79 0.79 -1.47
N TYR A 21 13.22 0.56 -2.64
CA TYR A 21 12.92 1.58 -3.63
C TYR A 21 11.41 1.69 -3.83
N LEU A 22 10.90 2.92 -3.75
CA LEU A 22 9.52 3.25 -4.06
C LEU A 22 9.44 3.80 -5.49
N LEU A 23 8.55 3.21 -6.28
CA LEU A 23 8.24 3.65 -7.63
C LEU A 23 7.02 4.56 -7.57
N THR A 24 7.16 5.79 -8.03
CA THR A 24 6.09 6.79 -8.10
C THR A 24 6.01 7.36 -9.52
N PRO A 25 4.92 8.04 -9.91
CA PRO A 25 4.85 8.75 -11.18
C PRO A 25 6.00 9.76 -11.36
N ASP A 26 6.50 10.34 -10.26
CA ASP A 26 7.61 11.30 -10.25
C ASP A 26 9.01 10.64 -10.37
N GLY A 27 9.07 9.30 -10.37
CA GLY A 27 10.29 8.52 -10.48
C GLY A 27 10.52 7.53 -9.34
N ILE A 28 11.76 7.01 -9.29
CA ILE A 28 12.20 5.99 -8.33
C ILE A 28 13.02 6.64 -7.23
N ARG A 29 12.68 6.37 -5.96
CA ARG A 29 13.44 6.87 -4.80
C ARG A 29 13.70 5.79 -3.77
N ARG A 30 14.85 5.85 -3.12
CA ARG A 30 15.18 5.00 -1.97
C ARG A 30 14.45 5.53 -0.73
N ILE A 31 13.82 4.64 0.04
CA ILE A 31 13.11 4.97 1.28
C ILE A 31 13.50 4.03 2.41
N ALA A 32 13.30 4.42 3.66
CA ALA A 32 13.44 3.48 4.78
C ALA A 32 12.24 2.52 4.86
N TYR A 33 12.44 1.37 5.50
CA TYR A 33 11.39 0.38 5.74
C TYR A 33 10.15 0.99 6.43
N GLN A 34 10.39 1.83 7.43
CA GLN A 34 9.35 2.48 8.22
C GLN A 34 8.55 3.52 7.44
N GLU A 35 9.09 4.02 6.32
CA GLU A 35 8.40 4.97 5.44
C GLU A 35 7.49 4.27 4.44
N THR A 36 7.63 2.95 4.27
CA THR A 36 6.76 2.19 3.38
C THR A 36 5.31 2.27 3.86
N GLU A 37 4.38 2.48 2.94
CA GLU A 37 2.94 2.44 3.23
C GLU A 37 2.55 1.11 3.91
N HIS A 38 3.15 0.02 3.45
CA HIS A 38 2.88 -1.33 3.90
C HIS A 38 3.30 -1.53 5.36
N TYR A 39 4.45 -0.98 5.77
CA TYR A 39 4.83 -0.94 7.18
C TYR A 39 3.81 -0.16 8.00
N ARG A 40 3.44 1.05 7.56
CA ARG A 40 2.54 1.94 8.30
C ARG A 40 1.17 1.32 8.52
N VAL A 41 0.55 0.84 7.44
CA VAL A 41 -0.77 0.18 7.48
C VAL A 41 -0.73 -1.04 8.38
N THR A 42 0.27 -1.91 8.21
CA THR A 42 0.40 -3.13 9.03
C THR A 42 0.61 -2.78 10.50
N ARG A 43 1.47 -1.81 10.80
CA ARG A 43 1.72 -1.34 12.17
C ARG A 43 0.45 -0.80 12.82
N GLU A 44 -0.29 0.05 12.12
CA GLU A 44 -1.53 0.63 12.66
C GLU A 44 -2.60 -0.45 12.87
N PHE A 45 -2.74 -1.40 11.94
CA PHE A 45 -3.63 -2.55 12.11
C PHE A 45 -3.27 -3.37 13.36
N LEU A 46 -1.99 -3.64 13.59
CA LEU A 46 -1.54 -4.38 14.78
C LEU A 46 -1.76 -3.62 16.09
N ILE A 47 -1.68 -2.28 16.07
CA ILE A 47 -1.90 -1.45 17.26
C ILE A 47 -3.38 -1.38 17.64
N ASN A 48 -4.28 -1.21 16.65
CA ASN A 48 -5.71 -1.12 16.90
C ASN A 48 -6.52 -1.70 15.73
N PRO A 49 -6.69 -3.03 15.70
CA PRO A 49 -7.41 -3.70 14.61
C PRO A 49 -8.86 -3.24 14.50
N LYS A 50 -9.55 -3.03 15.64
CA LYS A 50 -10.96 -2.63 15.66
C LYS A 50 -11.16 -1.29 14.96
N ARG A 51 -10.40 -0.27 15.35
CA ARG A 51 -10.48 1.05 14.71
C ARG A 51 -10.18 0.97 13.22
N MET A 52 -9.21 0.17 12.82
CA MET A 52 -8.85 0.02 11.41
C MET A 52 -9.98 -0.65 10.61
N LEU A 53 -10.61 -1.68 11.17
CA LEU A 53 -11.78 -2.34 10.58
C LEU A 53 -12.98 -1.40 10.50
N ASP A 54 -13.23 -0.59 11.54
CA ASP A 54 -14.31 0.41 11.53
C ASP A 54 -14.11 1.42 10.39
N ILE A 55 -12.89 1.89 10.15
CA ILE A 55 -12.56 2.78 9.01
C ILE A 55 -12.76 2.07 7.67
N LEU A 56 -12.26 0.84 7.52
CA LEU A 56 -12.29 0.10 6.26
C LEU A 56 -13.71 -0.37 5.86
N LEU A 57 -14.58 -0.56 6.85
CA LEU A 57 -15.94 -1.06 6.66
C LEU A 57 -16.99 0.04 6.83
N ASP A 58 -16.58 1.30 6.96
CA ASP A 58 -17.50 2.43 7.13
C ASP A 58 -18.41 2.56 5.88
N PRO A 59 -19.72 2.32 6.00
CA PRO A 59 -20.63 2.38 4.87
C PRO A 59 -20.96 3.81 4.42
N SER A 60 -20.50 4.83 5.15
CA SER A 60 -20.76 6.24 4.83
C SER A 60 -19.76 6.86 3.86
N GLU A 61 -18.62 6.19 3.63
CA GLU A 61 -17.66 6.53 2.57
C GLU A 61 -18.03 5.73 1.30
N PRO A 62 -18.51 6.35 0.21
CA PRO A 62 -18.71 5.63 -1.04
C PRO A 62 -17.34 5.11 -1.49
N SER A 63 -17.26 3.80 -1.79
CA SER A 63 -16.06 3.21 -2.36
C SER A 63 -15.75 3.93 -3.68
N ALA A 64 -14.84 4.91 -3.62
CA ALA A 64 -14.44 5.63 -4.80
C ALA A 64 -13.92 4.59 -5.81
N PRO A 65 -14.40 4.60 -7.07
CA PRO A 65 -13.85 3.73 -8.08
C PRO A 65 -12.34 3.99 -8.15
N GLY A 66 -11.54 2.96 -7.84
CA GLY A 66 -10.08 3.06 -7.91
C GLY A 66 -9.61 3.57 -9.29
N PRO A 67 -8.46 4.25 -9.37
CA PRO A 67 -7.95 4.77 -10.63
C PRO A 67 -7.83 3.63 -11.65
N GLY A 68 -8.69 3.65 -12.68
CA GLY A 68 -8.83 2.59 -13.67
C GLY A 68 -10.25 2.05 -13.86
N GLN A 69 -11.18 2.31 -12.93
CA GLN A 69 -12.60 2.02 -13.13
C GLN A 69 -13.31 3.21 -13.79
N THR A 70 -12.92 3.50 -15.04
CA THR A 70 -13.71 4.38 -15.90
C THR A 70 -15.07 3.74 -16.11
N LEU A 71 -16.11 4.32 -15.51
CA LEU A 71 -17.50 4.05 -15.88
C LEU A 71 -17.64 4.33 -17.38
N ILE A 72 -17.60 3.28 -18.20
CA ILE A 72 -18.14 3.35 -19.55
C ILE A 72 -19.65 3.47 -19.35
N ARG A 73 -20.15 4.71 -19.34
CA ARG A 73 -21.55 4.96 -19.68
C ARG A 73 -21.73 4.40 -21.09
N ARG A 74 -22.44 3.27 -21.19
CA ARG A 74 -23.11 2.91 -22.45
C ARG A 74 -24.18 3.98 -22.66
N GLU A 75 -23.88 4.96 -23.49
CA GLU A 75 -24.93 5.63 -24.26
C GLU A 75 -25.35 4.68 -25.38
N GLU A 76 -26.65 4.73 -25.70
CA GLU A 76 -27.38 3.86 -26.63
C GLU A 76 -26.75 3.75 -28.03
#